data_AF-A0A8T4LIE4-F1
#
_entry.id   AF-A0A8T4LIE4-F1
#
_cell.length_a   1.000
_cell.length_b   1.000
_cell.length_c   1.000
_cell.angle_alpha   90.00
_cell.angle_beta   90.00
_cell.angle_gamma   90.00
#
_symmetry.space_group_name_H-M   'P 1'
#
loop_
_entity.id
_entity.type
_entity.pdbx_description
1 polymer ?
#
loop_
_entity_poly.entity_id
_entity_poly.type
_entity_poly.pdbx_seq_one_letter_code
_entity_poly.pdbx_strand_id
1 'polypeptide(L)'
;MAEVYFIIFGIIVLFFIFLAVKSIIHKNKNKDNFCVVCASISLVWIFLLGLYLFGLFDNILIISLLMGMSITGIYYLTDNKIGKKNKKFRVFRLPFILTLVIIAYYILTFENTINSILIVAGLWVLFVLIYVYDNTKFVKKLLECCKE
;
A
#
# COMPACT_ATOMS: atom_id res chain seq x y z
N MET A 1 8.46 20.82 12.71
CA MET A 1 9.83 20.30 12.45
C MET A 1 10.27 19.28 13.49
N ALA A 2 10.22 19.61 14.80
CA ALA A 2 10.55 18.66 15.88
C ALA A 2 9.76 17.33 15.80
N GLU A 3 8.47 17.38 15.48
CA GLU A 3 7.61 16.20 15.28
C GLU A 3 8.14 15.24 14.21
N VAL A 4 8.61 15.78 13.08
CA VAL A 4 9.13 14.99 11.96
C VAL A 4 10.40 14.25 12.39
N TYR A 5 11.30 14.93 13.12
CA TYR A 5 12.50 14.29 13.65
C TYR A 5 12.17 13.16 14.62
N PHE A 6 11.19 13.37 15.51
CA PHE A 6 10.76 12.34 16.45
C PHE A 6 10.18 11.11 15.72
N ILE A 7 9.38 11.33 14.67
CA ILE A 7 8.80 10.25 13.87
C ILE A 7 9.89 9.50 13.10
N ILE A 8 10.82 10.20 12.45
CA ILE A 8 11.94 9.57 11.73
C ILE A 8 12.80 8.76 12.70
N PHE A 9 13.14 9.34 13.85
CA PHE A 9 13.88 8.64 14.90
C PHE A 9 13.13 7.39 15.38
N GLY A 10 11.81 7.49 15.60
CA GLY A 10 10.95 6.37 15.93
C GLY A 10 10.99 5.24 14.88
N ILE A 11 10.90 5.57 13.59
CA ILE A 11 11.00 4.61 12.49
C ILE A 11 12.37 3.90 12.52
N ILE A 12 13.46 4.65 12.72
CA ILE A 12 14.81 4.08 12.78
C ILE A 12 14.93 3.09 13.95
N VAL A 13 14.48 3.48 15.14
CA VAL A 13 14.51 2.62 16.34
C VAL A 13 13.67 1.37 16.10
N LEU A 14 12.44 1.51 15.62
CA LEU A 14 11.55 0.39 15.29
C LEU A 14 12.14 -0.53 14.23
N PHE A 15 12.83 0.03 13.24
CA PHE A 15 13.51 -0.76 12.22
C PHE A 15 14.58 -1.67 12.83
N PHE A 16 15.45 -1.14 13.69
CA PHE A 16 16.47 -1.97 14.35
C PHE A 16 15.85 -3.00 15.31
N ILE A 17 14.80 -2.63 16.03
CA ILE A 17 14.06 -3.56 16.91
C ILE A 17 13.48 -4.72 16.08
N PHE A 18 12.73 -4.43 15.02
CA PHE A 18 12.15 -5.48 14.18
C PHE A 18 13.22 -6.30 13.44
N LEU A 19 14.37 -5.71 13.11
CA LEU A 19 15.50 -6.44 12.53
C LEU A 19 16.10 -7.42 13.54
N ALA A 20 16.29 -7.02 14.80
CA ALA A 20 16.76 -7.88 15.87
C ALA A 20 15.76 -9.03 16.14
N VAL A 21 14.46 -8.71 16.24
CA VAL A 21 13.38 -9.71 16.39
C VAL A 21 13.38 -10.70 15.23
N LYS A 22 13.49 -10.20 13.99
CA LYS A 22 13.59 -11.05 12.81
C LYS A 22 14.81 -11.97 12.87
N SER A 23 15.97 -11.46 13.29
CA SER A 23 17.21 -12.25 13.43
C SER A 23 17.03 -13.42 14.42
N ILE A 24 16.34 -13.19 15.54
CA ILE A 24 16.09 -14.22 16.57
C ILE A 24 15.06 -15.25 16.07
N ILE A 25 13.97 -14.81 15.43
CA ILE A 25 12.87 -15.69 15.00
C ILE A 25 13.25 -16.52 13.76
N HIS A 26 14.04 -15.97 12.82
CA HIS A 26 14.40 -16.68 11.60
C HIS A 26 15.35 -17.87 11.84
N LYS A 27 15.94 -17.97 13.04
CA LYS A 27 16.68 -19.14 13.48
C LYS A 27 15.79 -20.39 13.62
N ASN A 28 14.46 -20.24 13.72
CA ASN A 28 13.52 -21.30 14.09
C ASN A 28 12.45 -21.65 13.02
N LYS A 29 12.79 -21.58 11.73
CA LYS A 29 12.06 -22.28 10.65
C LYS A 29 10.66 -21.71 10.32
N ASN A 30 10.59 -20.58 9.60
CA ASN A 30 9.62 -20.41 8.50
C ASN A 30 10.01 -19.24 7.56
N LYS A 31 9.89 -19.47 6.25
CA LYS A 31 10.42 -18.64 5.15
C LYS A 31 9.51 -17.47 4.75
N ASP A 32 8.81 -16.86 5.70
CA ASP A 32 7.97 -15.70 5.37
C ASP A 32 8.77 -14.41 5.41
N ASN A 33 9.13 -13.96 4.20
CA ASN A 33 9.88 -12.74 3.94
C ASN A 33 9.00 -11.50 4.16
N PHE A 34 8.69 -11.15 5.40
CA PHE A 34 8.12 -9.83 5.69
C PHE A 34 9.22 -8.75 5.58
N CYS A 35 8.86 -7.59 5.03
CA CYS A 35 9.74 -6.43 4.92
C CYS A 35 9.75 -5.67 6.25
N VAL A 36 10.92 -5.66 6.91
CA VAL A 36 11.14 -5.00 8.21
C VAL A 36 10.83 -3.50 8.11
N VAL A 37 11.22 -2.86 7.01
CA VAL A 37 10.94 -1.45 6.75
C VAL A 37 9.44 -1.20 6.66
N CYS A 38 8.71 -2.00 5.87
CA CYS A 38 7.26 -1.86 5.71
C CYS A 38 6.53 -2.05 7.04
N ALA A 39 6.94 -3.03 7.86
CA ALA A 39 6.33 -3.23 9.18
C ALA A 39 6.59 -2.06 10.12
N SER A 40 7.81 -1.51 10.11
CA SER A 40 8.18 -0.37 10.95
C SER A 40 7.34 0.86 10.59
N ILE A 41 7.31 1.21 9.30
CA ILE A 41 6.50 2.32 8.78
C ILE A 41 5.02 2.09 9.09
N SER A 42 4.53 0.86 8.89
CA SER A 42 3.12 0.52 9.14
C SER A 42 2.72 0.73 10.59
N LEU A 43 3.55 0.24 11.52
CA LEU A 43 3.31 0.39 12.94
C LEU A 43 3.29 1.87 13.36
N VAL A 44 4.21 2.66 12.81
CA VAL A 44 4.32 4.09 13.15
C VAL A 44 3.08 4.86 12.71
N TRP A 45 2.61 4.68 11.48
CA TRP A 45 1.40 5.41 11.05
C TRP A 45 0.13 4.90 11.72
N ILE A 46 0.02 3.60 12.01
CA ILE A 46 -1.12 3.05 12.78
C ILE A 46 -1.16 3.68 14.17
N PHE A 47 -0.01 3.81 14.82
CA PHE A 47 0.10 4.46 16.13
C PHE A 47 -0.27 5.95 16.04
N LEU A 48 0.26 6.67 15.05
CA LEU A 48 -0.08 8.08 14.82
C LEU A 48 -1.55 8.29 14.46
N LEU A 49 -2.15 7.38 13.69
CA LEU A 49 -3.57 7.39 13.37
C LEU A 49 -4.40 7.23 14.64
N GLY A 50 -4.00 6.33 15.55
CA GLY A 50 -4.63 6.21 16.87
C GLY A 50 -4.57 7.52 17.64
N LEU A 51 -3.39 8.14 17.72
CA LEU A 51 -3.23 9.45 18.37
C LEU A 51 -4.07 10.56 17.73
N TYR A 52 -4.19 10.56 16.41
CA TYR A 52 -5.04 11.49 15.67
C TYR A 52 -6.52 11.33 16.06
N LEU A 53 -7.01 10.09 16.18
CA LEU A 53 -8.38 9.84 16.62
C LEU A 53 -8.67 10.28 18.06
N PHE A 54 -7.65 10.27 18.93
CA PHE A 54 -7.76 10.79 20.30
C PHE A 54 -7.53 12.32 20.39
N GLY A 55 -7.29 13.01 19.28
CA GLY A 55 -7.01 14.45 19.25
C GLY A 55 -5.66 14.84 19.87
N LEU A 56 -4.74 13.87 19.98
CA LEU A 56 -3.39 14.07 20.55
C LEU A 56 -2.33 14.38 19.48
N PHE A 57 -2.71 14.34 18.21
CA PHE A 57 -1.82 14.57 17.08
C PHE A 57 -2.59 15.11 15.89
N ASP A 58 -2.26 16.31 15.39
CA ASP A 58 -3.05 16.99 14.36
C ASP A 58 -2.42 16.94 12.95
N ASN A 59 -1.19 16.43 12.83
CA ASN A 59 -0.41 16.54 11.61
C ASN A 59 -0.77 15.43 10.58
N ILE A 60 -1.94 15.58 9.96
CA ILE A 60 -2.48 14.62 9.00
C ILE A 60 -1.58 14.40 7.77
N LEU A 61 -0.79 15.40 7.40
CA LEU A 61 0.15 15.32 6.29
C LEU A 61 1.18 14.19 6.52
N ILE A 62 1.72 14.08 7.74
CA ILE A 62 2.72 13.05 8.03
C ILE A 62 2.10 11.66 7.94
N ILE A 63 0.91 11.47 8.51
CA ILE A 63 0.16 10.20 8.45
C ILE A 63 -0.10 9.82 6.99
N SER A 64 -0.58 10.76 6.18
CA SER A 64 -0.87 10.53 4.75
C SER A 64 0.37 10.10 3.97
N LEU A 65 1.54 10.69 4.28
CA LEU A 65 2.81 10.36 3.64
C LEU A 65 3.27 8.92 3.97
N LEU A 66 3.20 8.55 5.25
CA LEU A 66 3.54 7.19 5.72
C LEU A 66 2.59 6.12 5.16
N MET A 67 1.30 6.44 5.05
CA MET A 67 0.33 5.56 4.38
C MET A 67 0.66 5.38 2.91
N GLY A 68 1.06 6.45 2.21
CA GLY A 68 1.54 6.38 0.82
C GLY A 68 2.71 5.41 0.64
N MET A 69 3.70 5.44 1.55
CA MET A 69 4.81 4.48 1.55
C MET A 69 4.36 3.04 1.81
N SER A 70 3.30 2.85 2.60
CA SER A 70 2.74 1.52 2.88
C SER A 70 1.95 0.99 1.68
N ILE A 71 1.19 1.85 0.99
CA ILE A 71 0.44 1.51 -0.23
C ILE A 71 1.39 1.01 -1.32
N THR A 72 2.51 1.71 -1.56
CA THR A 72 3.50 1.27 -2.55
C THR A 72 4.14 -0.05 -2.14
N GLY A 73 4.46 -0.24 -0.86
CA GLY A 73 4.94 -1.52 -0.32
C GLY A 73 3.97 -2.68 -0.58
N ILE A 74 2.67 -2.50 -0.29
CA ILE A 74 1.61 -3.49 -0.54
C ILE A 74 1.50 -3.76 -2.05
N TYR A 75 1.53 -2.72 -2.87
CA TYR A 75 1.48 -2.84 -4.33
C TYR A 75 2.63 -3.70 -4.86
N TYR A 76 3.87 -3.41 -4.50
CA TYR A 76 5.03 -4.19 -4.96
C TYR A 76 4.99 -5.64 -4.45
N LEU A 77 4.58 -5.86 -3.20
CA LEU A 77 4.44 -7.21 -2.66
C LEU A 77 3.38 -8.02 -3.42
N THR A 78 2.25 -7.38 -3.73
CA THR A 78 1.14 -7.99 -4.49
C THR A 78 1.54 -8.26 -5.93
N ASP A 79 2.19 -7.30 -6.61
CA ASP A 79 2.67 -7.48 -7.98
C ASP A 79 3.72 -8.59 -8.08
N ASN A 80 4.62 -8.68 -7.10
CA ASN A 80 5.66 -9.71 -7.08
C ASN A 80 5.07 -11.11 -6.84
N LYS A 81 4.00 -11.25 -6.04
CA LYS A 81 3.32 -12.54 -5.81
C LYS A 81 2.39 -12.93 -6.95
N ILE A 82 1.52 -12.02 -7.39
CA ILE A 82 0.43 -12.30 -8.35
C ILE A 82 0.92 -12.08 -9.79
N GLY A 83 1.64 -10.99 -10.04
CA GLY A 83 2.17 -10.64 -11.36
C GLY A 83 3.25 -11.60 -11.87
N LYS A 84 3.99 -12.28 -10.98
CA LYS A 84 4.86 -13.41 -11.36
C LYS A 84 4.08 -14.64 -11.80
N LYS A 85 2.95 -14.93 -11.15
CA LYS A 85 2.14 -16.12 -11.43
C LYS A 85 1.34 -15.99 -12.72
N ASN A 86 0.81 -14.80 -13.02
CA ASN A 86 0.10 -14.57 -14.27
C ASN A 86 0.17 -13.09 -14.71
N LYS A 87 0.91 -12.84 -15.79
CA LYS A 87 1.13 -11.49 -16.34
C LYS A 87 -0.16 -10.76 -16.73
N LYS A 88 -1.24 -11.48 -17.04
CA LYS A 88 -2.53 -10.85 -17.40
C LYS A 88 -3.15 -10.07 -16.22
N PHE A 89 -2.84 -10.41 -14.96
CA PHE A 89 -3.35 -9.66 -13.80
C PHE A 89 -2.72 -8.28 -13.63
N ARG A 90 -1.59 -8.01 -14.30
CA ARG A 90 -0.96 -6.68 -14.28
C ARG A 90 -1.84 -5.60 -14.91
N VAL A 91 -2.85 -5.98 -15.69
CA VAL A 91 -3.87 -5.07 -16.24
C VAL A 91 -4.62 -4.36 -15.10
N PHE A 92 -4.82 -5.00 -13.95
CA PHE A 92 -5.54 -4.42 -12.80
C PHE A 92 -4.67 -3.57 -11.85
N ARG A 93 -3.43 -3.26 -12.21
CA ARG A 93 -2.52 -2.48 -11.33
C ARG A 93 -3.07 -1.11 -10.96
N LEU A 94 -3.57 -0.39 -11.96
CA LEU A 94 -4.12 0.96 -11.78
C LEU A 94 -5.38 0.96 -10.90
N PRO A 95 -6.44 0.17 -11.18
CA PRO A 95 -7.59 0.11 -10.30
C PRO A 95 -7.25 -0.37 -8.89
N PHE A 96 -6.26 -1.25 -8.73
CA PHE A 96 -5.80 -1.70 -7.41
C PHE A 96 -5.10 -0.60 -6.60
N ILE A 97 -4.18 0.15 -7.19
CA ILE A 97 -3.54 1.29 -6.50
C ILE A 97 -4.58 2.32 -6.11
N LEU A 98 -5.49 2.68 -7.03
CA LEU A 98 -6.55 3.65 -6.78
C LEU A 98 -7.48 3.20 -5.64
N THR A 99 -7.83 1.90 -5.56
CA THR A 99 -8.61 1.40 -4.42
C THR A 99 -7.87 1.61 -3.09
N LEU A 100 -6.57 1.34 -3.03
CA LEU A 100 -5.79 1.51 -1.80
C LEU A 100 -5.70 2.99 -1.38
N VAL A 101 -5.54 3.90 -2.35
CA VAL A 101 -5.51 5.35 -2.11
C VAL A 101 -6.85 5.85 -1.57
N ILE A 102 -7.98 5.41 -2.15
CA ILE A 102 -9.31 5.78 -1.65
C ILE A 102 -9.55 5.25 -0.25
N ILE A 103 -9.17 4.00 0.02
CA ILE A 103 -9.29 3.43 1.37
C ILE A 103 -8.49 4.25 2.38
N ALA A 104 -7.25 4.61 2.04
CA ALA A 104 -6.42 5.45 2.92
C ALA A 104 -7.04 6.84 3.14
N TYR A 105 -7.56 7.47 2.08
CA TYR A 105 -8.25 8.75 2.17
C TYR A 105 -9.48 8.67 3.09
N TYR A 106 -10.31 7.64 2.92
CA TYR A 106 -11.50 7.43 3.72
C TYR A 106 -11.20 7.23 5.21
N ILE A 107 -10.12 6.49 5.52
CA ILE A 107 -9.63 6.30 6.90
C ILE A 107 -9.20 7.63 7.54
N LEU A 108 -8.73 8.60 6.74
CA LEU A 108 -8.25 9.88 7.25
C LEU A 108 -9.37 10.90 7.44
N THR A 109 -10.28 11.02 6.47
CA THR A 109 -11.29 12.08 6.49
C THR A 109 -12.59 11.66 7.14
N PHE A 110 -12.87 10.35 7.22
CA PHE A 110 -14.17 9.79 7.63
C PHE A 110 -15.35 10.34 6.81
N GLU A 111 -15.09 10.99 5.68
CA GLU A 111 -16.13 11.54 4.82
C GLU A 111 -16.61 10.50 3.81
N ASN A 112 -17.94 10.37 3.70
CA ASN A 112 -18.57 9.49 2.71
C ASN A 112 -18.47 10.08 1.30
N THR A 113 -17.36 9.82 0.61
CA THR A 113 -17.19 10.20 -0.79
C THR A 113 -17.70 9.09 -1.74
N ILE A 114 -19.03 8.93 -1.80
CA ILE A 114 -19.71 7.94 -2.66
C ILE A 114 -19.27 8.09 -4.12
N ASN A 115 -19.04 9.32 -4.59
CA ASN A 115 -18.58 9.61 -5.95
C ASN A 115 -17.21 8.96 -6.26
N SER A 116 -16.26 9.02 -5.32
CA SER A 116 -14.94 8.41 -5.51
C SER A 116 -15.02 6.89 -5.62
N ILE A 117 -15.91 6.27 -4.82
CA ILE A 117 -16.16 4.82 -4.86
C ILE A 117 -16.78 4.44 -6.22
N LEU A 118 -17.75 5.20 -6.72
CA LEU A 118 -18.37 4.96 -8.02
C LEU A 118 -17.36 5.04 -9.18
N ILE A 119 -16.46 6.02 -9.16
CA ILE A 119 -15.42 6.16 -10.19
C ILE A 119 -14.52 4.93 -10.21
N VAL A 120 -14.05 4.49 -9.04
CA VAL A 120 -13.17 3.31 -8.97
C VAL A 120 -13.91 2.02 -9.28
N ALA A 121 -15.17 1.88 -8.88
CA ALA A 121 -16.02 0.76 -9.28
C ALA A 121 -16.19 0.71 -10.81
N GLY A 122 -16.47 1.84 -11.45
CA GLY A 122 -16.56 1.94 -12.91
C GLY A 122 -15.24 1.57 -13.60
N LEU A 123 -14.10 2.00 -13.03
CA LEU A 123 -12.78 1.63 -13.51
C LEU A 123 -12.55 0.12 -13.41
N TRP A 124 -12.89 -0.50 -12.29
CA TRP A 124 -12.83 -1.95 -12.13
C TRP A 124 -13.66 -2.68 -13.18
N VAL A 125 -14.90 -2.25 -13.39
CA VAL A 125 -15.78 -2.84 -14.42
C VAL A 125 -15.16 -2.70 -15.81
N LEU A 126 -14.62 -1.54 -16.16
CA LEU A 126 -13.98 -1.30 -17.45
C LEU A 126 -12.76 -2.20 -17.67
N PHE A 127 -11.89 -2.34 -16.66
CA PHE A 127 -10.73 -3.22 -16.73
C PHE A 127 -11.11 -4.71 -16.74
N VAL A 128 -12.18 -5.11 -16.04
CA VAL A 128 -12.73 -6.47 -16.10
C VAL A 128 -13.28 -6.77 -17.49
N LEU A 129 -14.03 -5.84 -18.09
CA LEU A 129 -14.53 -5.99 -19.46
C LEU A 129 -13.38 -6.14 -20.46
N ILE A 130 -12.32 -5.32 -20.36
CA ILE A 130 -11.13 -5.44 -21.20
C ILE A 130 -10.45 -6.81 -21.02
N TYR A 131 -10.40 -7.33 -19.79
CA TYR A 131 -9.82 -8.63 -19.48
C TYR A 131 -10.63 -9.78 -20.07
N VAL A 132 -11.97 -9.73 -19.98
CA VAL A 132 -12.88 -10.78 -20.47
C VAL A 132 -13.00 -10.77 -21.99
N TYR A 133 -13.05 -9.60 -22.62
CA TYR A 133 -13.22 -9.46 -24.07
C TYR A 133 -11.96 -9.82 -24.88
N ASP A 134 -10.86 -10.18 -24.19
CA ASP A 134 -9.55 -10.65 -24.70
C ASP A 134 -9.17 -10.11 -26.09
N ASN A 135 -9.26 -8.79 -26.28
CA ASN A 135 -8.82 -8.15 -27.51
C ASN A 135 -7.29 -8.10 -27.46
N THR A 136 -6.67 -9.23 -27.87
CA THR A 136 -5.27 -9.57 -27.62
C THR A 136 -4.27 -8.49 -28.02
N LYS A 137 -4.61 -7.58 -28.95
CA LYS A 137 -3.75 -6.44 -29.33
C LYS A 137 -3.72 -5.32 -28.30
N PHE A 138 -4.87 -4.91 -27.74
CA PHE A 138 -4.94 -3.79 -26.78
C PHE A 138 -4.37 -4.19 -25.43
N VAL A 139 -4.68 -5.40 -24.96
CA VAL A 139 -4.14 -5.92 -23.70
C VAL A 139 -2.62 -6.08 -23.78
N LYS A 140 -2.09 -6.54 -24.93
CA LYS A 140 -0.63 -6.62 -25.13
C LYS A 140 0.02 -5.25 -25.12
N LYS A 141 -0.53 -4.24 -25.80
CA LYS A 141 -0.01 -2.86 -25.76
C LYS A 141 -0.03 -2.26 -24.35
N LEU A 142 -1.12 -2.45 -23.60
CA LEU A 142 -1.21 -1.99 -22.20
C LEU A 142 -0.17 -2.67 -21.31
N LEU A 143 0.01 -3.99 -21.47
CA LEU A 143 1.01 -4.75 -20.74
C LEU A 143 2.44 -4.38 -21.14
N GLU A 144 2.69 -4.04 -22.41
CA GLU A 144 3.98 -3.54 -22.90
C GLU A 144 4.33 -2.18 -22.30
N CYS A 145 3.38 -1.25 -22.20
CA CYS A 145 3.58 0.02 -21.50
C CYS A 145 3.86 -0.15 -19.99
N CYS A 146 3.47 -1.29 -19.41
CA CYS A 146 3.64 -1.59 -17.98
C CYS A 146 4.78 -2.61 -17.71
N LYS A 147 5.59 -2.94 -18.72
CA LYS A 147 6.66 -3.94 -18.64
C LYS A 147 8.00 -3.27 -18.33
N GLU A 148 8.23 -3.06 -17.04
CA GLU A 148 9.57 -3.04 -16.44
C GLU A 148 9.84 -4.39 -15.75
#